data_AF-A0A3M2FTR5-F1
#
_entry.id   AF-A0A3M2FTR5-F1
#
_cell.length_a   1.000
_cell.length_b   1.000
_cell.length_c   1.000
_cell.angle_alpha   90.00
_cell.angle_beta   90.00
_cell.angle_gamma   90.00
#
_symmetry.space_group_name_H-M   'P 1'
#
loop_
_entity.id
_entity.type
_entity.pdbx_description
1 polymer ?
#
loop_
_entity_poly.entity_id
_entity_poly.type
_entity_poly.pdbx_seq_one_letter_code
_entity_poly.pdbx_strand_id
1 'polypeptide(L)'
;MKSGLRKWFGADEEVEDAGASFAFIETNGSRRDAEDGVRPPDGRTSVPGLPDPNPDAPLPLRDRVAASLFERGAVSARHLRDAEHQWSREGQKDTFWRVLARHPQVDAEMVYAEAARIYAFRRAEIGNGKPAPDFVKRVIESFTEEQRERLLVLGLLPLEYEIDAERGVLSLVFAAQDPARPETLRFVHDLNLDHFELCYAPASEIIPLLETLFPRRNEYLERLAEDDLARAFDLGASYQTRESQLVDEEALDAQINRSALINLFEAALVEAVRQGASDIHIFPNRHNHTEFHFRIDGELQLWHTENKVHPEAMIAVVKDRCLNVDRFEREAAQDGFIQREVDKALIRYRVSVMPLASHNRQIKAESIVIRVLDDRKIFTHLGQIGLLPGALERFNRAVRQPHGMIIMTGPTGSGKSTTLVAALNQIARPQINVLTVEDPVEYVIHGVRQIKLGPRLSLDAALRSILRHDPDVVMVGEMRDRPTAELAIKLANTGHLTFSTLHTNDAPSAVSRLYKMGIEPFLIAYAINLVVAQRLIRK
;
A
#
# COMPACT_ATOMS: atom_id res chain seq x y z
N MET A 1 -43.70 29.65 -16.97
CA MET A 1 -44.25 28.53 -17.75
C MET A 1 -43.82 27.23 -17.10
N LYS A 2 -44.81 26.44 -16.66
CA LYS A 2 -44.84 24.97 -16.55
C LYS A 2 -43.64 24.26 -15.86
N SER A 3 -43.75 23.78 -14.62
CA SER A 3 -44.59 22.68 -14.09
C SER A 3 -44.07 21.26 -14.39
N GLY A 4 -43.94 20.45 -13.34
CA GLY A 4 -43.80 18.98 -13.41
C GLY A 4 -43.12 18.40 -12.16
N LEU A 5 -43.71 18.52 -10.95
CA LEU A 5 -44.45 17.43 -10.26
C LEU A 5 -43.64 16.12 -10.13
N ARG A 6 -43.06 15.82 -8.96
CA ARG A 6 -43.71 15.11 -7.82
C ARG A 6 -44.59 13.93 -8.25
N LYS A 7 -44.20 12.73 -7.80
CA LYS A 7 -44.95 11.74 -6.98
C LYS A 7 -43.98 10.55 -6.85
N TRP A 8 -43.84 9.87 -5.71
CA TRP A 8 -44.74 8.83 -5.25
C TRP A 8 -44.27 8.38 -3.84
N PHE A 9 -45.15 8.53 -2.82
CA PHE A 9 -45.21 7.91 -1.47
C PHE A 9 -44.14 8.31 -0.43
N GLY A 10 -44.44 8.66 0.83
CA GLY A 10 -45.64 8.53 1.69
C GLY A 10 -45.12 8.20 3.09
N ALA A 11 -45.12 9.15 4.03
CA ALA A 11 -46.11 9.34 5.10
C ALA A 11 -45.54 8.90 6.46
N ASP A 12 -45.65 9.82 7.41
CA ASP A 12 -45.34 9.71 8.84
C ASP A 12 -46.25 8.69 9.54
N GLU A 13 -45.73 8.04 10.59
CA GLU A 13 -46.55 7.58 11.72
C GLU A 13 -45.69 7.57 13.00
N GLU A 14 -46.06 8.45 13.94
CA GLU A 14 -45.71 8.39 15.36
C GLU A 14 -46.54 7.28 16.03
N VAL A 15 -45.92 6.45 16.87
CA VAL A 15 -46.60 5.74 17.96
C VAL A 15 -45.68 5.66 19.18
N GLU A 16 -46.23 6.08 20.32
CA GLU A 16 -45.67 6.08 21.67
C GLU A 16 -45.41 4.67 22.24
N ASP A 17 -44.37 4.62 23.07
CA ASP A 17 -44.26 4.01 24.41
C ASP A 17 -45.05 2.73 24.75
N ALA A 18 -44.32 1.65 25.05
CA ALA A 18 -44.74 0.61 25.99
C ALA A 18 -43.52 -0.18 26.48
N GLY A 19 -43.27 -0.10 27.78
CA GLY A 19 -42.20 -0.83 28.46
C GLY A 19 -42.46 -2.33 28.59
N ALA A 20 -41.38 -3.07 28.83
CA ALA A 20 -41.41 -4.36 29.51
C ALA A 20 -40.02 -4.67 30.08
N SER A 21 -39.88 -4.36 31.37
CA SER A 21 -38.92 -4.94 32.29
C SER A 21 -39.01 -6.47 32.33
N PHE A 22 -37.87 -7.17 32.29
CA PHE A 22 -37.70 -8.42 33.05
C PHE A 22 -36.27 -8.52 33.56
N ALA A 23 -36.16 -8.58 34.88
CA ALA A 23 -35.00 -8.97 35.65
C ALA A 23 -35.37 -10.23 36.47
N PHE A 24 -34.36 -10.79 37.12
CA PHE A 24 -34.32 -11.95 38.02
C PHE A 24 -34.03 -13.30 37.34
N ILE A 25 -33.21 -14.23 37.86
CA ILE A 25 -32.10 -14.34 38.85
C ILE A 25 -32.09 -15.83 39.25
N GLU A 26 -30.90 -16.34 39.62
CA GLU A 26 -30.66 -17.56 40.44
C GLU A 26 -30.87 -18.95 39.82
N THR A 27 -30.21 -20.02 40.24
CA THR A 27 -28.89 -20.35 40.85
C THR A 27 -28.90 -21.89 41.01
N ASN A 28 -27.70 -22.45 41.19
CA ASN A 28 -27.38 -23.60 42.04
C ASN A 28 -27.50 -25.06 41.53
N GLY A 29 -26.43 -25.80 41.91
CA GLY A 29 -26.46 -27.23 42.24
C GLY A 29 -25.47 -28.05 41.40
N SER A 30 -24.20 -28.21 41.79
CA SER A 30 -23.67 -29.24 42.72
C SER A 30 -23.88 -30.68 42.19
N ARG A 31 -22.94 -31.64 42.12
CA ARG A 31 -21.83 -32.06 43.00
C ARG A 31 -21.14 -33.32 42.37
N ARG A 32 -19.81 -33.50 42.63
CA ARG A 32 -19.06 -34.77 42.90
C ARG A 32 -18.93 -35.84 41.79
N ASP A 33 -17.89 -36.68 41.65
CA ASP A 33 -16.56 -36.90 42.24
C ASP A 33 -15.86 -37.99 41.34
N ALA A 34 -14.53 -38.15 41.50
CA ALA A 34 -13.71 -39.36 41.31
C ALA A 34 -12.80 -39.53 40.05
N GLU A 35 -11.52 -39.22 40.29
CA GLU A 35 -10.29 -40.05 40.15
C GLU A 35 -9.86 -40.75 38.83
N ASP A 36 -8.72 -40.25 38.34
CA ASP A 36 -7.49 -40.90 37.87
C ASP A 36 -7.46 -42.02 36.81
N GLY A 37 -6.85 -41.65 35.67
CA GLY A 37 -6.30 -42.56 34.67
C GLY A 37 -5.35 -41.81 33.72
N VAL A 38 -4.08 -41.69 34.11
CA VAL A 38 -3.00 -41.05 33.33
C VAL A 38 -2.70 -41.85 32.04
N ARG A 39 -2.74 -41.18 30.87
CA ARG A 39 -2.09 -41.59 29.61
C ARG A 39 -1.35 -40.38 28.99
N PRO A 40 -0.21 -40.57 28.31
CA PRO A 40 0.65 -39.48 27.85
C PRO A 40 0.03 -38.71 26.66
N PRO A 41 0.41 -37.44 26.43
CA PRO A 41 -0.20 -36.61 25.40
C PRO A 41 0.49 -36.84 24.04
N ASP A 42 -0.21 -37.47 23.10
CA ASP A 42 0.14 -37.34 21.69
C ASP A 42 -0.29 -35.96 21.20
N GLY A 43 0.68 -35.25 20.64
CA GLY A 43 0.55 -33.88 20.20
C GLY A 43 -0.35 -33.73 18.98
N ARG A 44 -1.26 -32.76 19.09
CA ARG A 44 -1.70 -31.77 18.09
C ARG A 44 -3.04 -31.20 18.56
N THR A 45 -2.97 -30.20 19.44
CA THR A 45 -4.15 -29.43 19.84
C THR A 45 -4.46 -28.41 18.75
N SER A 46 -5.52 -28.70 17.99
CA SER A 46 -6.22 -27.77 17.11
C SER A 46 -6.74 -26.56 17.89
N VAL A 47 -6.42 -25.36 17.42
CA VAL A 47 -7.00 -24.10 17.90
C VAL A 47 -8.44 -23.99 17.37
N PRO A 48 -9.45 -23.57 18.16
CA PRO A 48 -10.80 -23.38 17.64
C PRO A 48 -10.85 -22.09 16.80
N GLY A 49 -10.81 -22.25 15.47
CA GLY A 49 -11.21 -21.25 14.50
C GLY A 49 -12.70 -21.34 14.19
N LEU A 50 -13.20 -20.43 13.35
CA LEU A 50 -14.51 -20.50 12.70
C LEU A 50 -14.91 -21.94 12.32
N PRO A 51 -16.22 -22.30 12.32
CA PRO A 51 -16.64 -23.66 12.01
C PRO A 51 -15.91 -24.14 10.77
N ASP A 52 -15.15 -25.21 10.93
CA ASP A 52 -14.43 -25.89 9.87
C ASP A 52 -15.46 -26.10 8.74
N PRO A 53 -15.24 -25.58 7.52
CA PRO A 53 -16.12 -25.90 6.41
C PRO A 53 -16.13 -27.42 6.34
N ASN A 54 -17.27 -28.02 6.69
CA ASN A 54 -17.50 -29.44 6.96
C ASN A 54 -16.24 -30.35 6.74
N PRO A 55 -15.62 -30.92 7.79
CA PRO A 55 -14.45 -31.79 7.64
C PRO A 55 -14.68 -32.95 6.66
N ASP A 56 -15.93 -33.35 6.44
CA ASP A 56 -16.34 -34.41 5.51
C ASP A 56 -16.74 -33.90 4.10
N ALA A 57 -16.64 -32.58 3.83
CA ALA A 57 -16.88 -32.06 2.48
C ALA A 57 -15.78 -32.55 1.51
N PRO A 58 -16.17 -33.06 0.33
CA PRO A 58 -15.22 -33.55 -0.66
C PRO A 58 -14.31 -32.40 -1.13
N LEU A 59 -12.99 -32.65 -1.12
CA LEU A 59 -12.02 -31.67 -1.60
C LEU A 59 -12.18 -31.43 -3.11
N PRO A 60 -11.91 -30.20 -3.60
CA PRO A 60 -12.04 -29.82 -5.01
C PRO A 60 -10.88 -30.37 -5.88
N LEU A 61 -10.61 -31.66 -5.81
CA LEU A 61 -9.54 -32.36 -6.52
C LEU A 61 -9.86 -32.60 -8.02
N ARG A 62 -10.89 -31.95 -8.56
CA ARG A 62 -11.21 -32.02 -10.00
C ARG A 62 -10.17 -31.28 -10.84
N ASP A 63 -9.53 -30.27 -10.27
CA ASP A 63 -8.43 -29.56 -10.90
C ASP A 63 -7.14 -30.40 -10.78
N ARG A 64 -6.56 -30.78 -11.92
CA ARG A 64 -5.38 -31.66 -11.98
C ARG A 64 -4.15 -31.05 -11.31
N VAL A 65 -4.00 -29.73 -11.36
CA VAL A 65 -2.88 -29.02 -10.73
C VAL A 65 -3.03 -29.07 -9.22
N ALA A 66 -4.21 -28.69 -8.71
CA ALA A 66 -4.47 -28.73 -7.28
C ALA A 66 -4.36 -30.16 -6.71
N ALA A 67 -4.84 -31.17 -7.45
CA ALA A 67 -4.72 -32.56 -7.06
C ALA A 67 -3.26 -33.02 -6.96
N SER A 68 -2.45 -32.74 -7.98
CA SER A 68 -1.02 -33.10 -7.98
C SER A 68 -0.25 -32.43 -6.84
N LEU A 69 -0.53 -31.15 -6.55
CA LEU A 69 0.10 -30.43 -5.45
C LEU A 69 -0.29 -30.98 -4.07
N PHE A 70 -1.54 -31.42 -3.92
CA PHE A 70 -2.03 -32.02 -2.69
C PHE A 70 -1.39 -33.40 -2.45
N GLU A 71 -1.32 -34.24 -3.49
CA GLU A 71 -0.69 -35.57 -3.42
C GLU A 71 0.80 -35.48 -3.03
N ARG A 72 1.49 -34.44 -3.49
CA ARG A 72 2.90 -34.17 -3.14
C ARG A 72 3.10 -33.51 -1.78
N GLY A 73 2.02 -33.20 -1.06
CA GLY A 73 2.06 -32.51 0.23
C GLY A 73 2.50 -31.04 0.15
N ALA A 74 2.53 -30.45 -1.04
CA ALA A 74 2.91 -29.05 -1.25
C ALA A 74 1.79 -28.07 -0.84
N VAL A 75 0.53 -28.53 -0.86
CA VAL A 75 -0.63 -27.79 -0.35
C VAL A 75 -1.44 -28.66 0.62
N SER A 76 -2.03 -28.03 1.64
CA SER A 76 -2.85 -28.72 2.64
C SER A 76 -4.34 -28.71 2.25
N ALA A 77 -5.14 -29.60 2.85
CA ALA A 77 -6.60 -29.60 2.68
C ALA A 77 -7.23 -28.23 3.04
N ARG A 78 -6.65 -27.55 4.03
CA ARG A 78 -7.06 -26.19 4.43
C ARG A 78 -6.82 -25.18 3.30
N HIS A 79 -5.64 -25.20 2.67
CA HIS A 79 -5.34 -24.29 1.55
C HIS A 79 -6.32 -24.47 0.39
N LEU A 80 -6.70 -25.72 0.09
CA LEU A 80 -7.68 -26.02 -0.97
C LEU A 80 -9.08 -25.48 -0.64
N ARG A 81 -9.54 -25.65 0.60
CA ARG A 81 -10.86 -25.17 1.04
C ARG A 81 -10.94 -23.65 1.09
N ASP A 82 -9.89 -23.00 1.59
CA ASP A 82 -9.80 -21.54 1.62
C ASP A 82 -9.85 -20.97 0.19
N ALA A 83 -9.10 -21.58 -0.74
CA ALA A 83 -9.14 -21.22 -2.16
C ALA A 83 -10.51 -21.50 -2.81
N GLU A 84 -11.21 -22.58 -2.44
CA GLU A 84 -12.53 -22.94 -2.99
C GLU A 84 -13.63 -21.97 -2.57
N HIS A 85 -13.58 -21.54 -1.31
CA HIS A 85 -14.44 -20.48 -0.80
C HIS A 85 -14.23 -19.18 -1.58
N GLN A 86 -12.98 -18.81 -1.82
CA GLN A 86 -12.66 -17.64 -2.63
C GLN A 86 -13.15 -17.79 -4.07
N TRP A 87 -12.86 -18.93 -4.71
CA TRP A 87 -13.24 -19.20 -6.09
C TRP A 87 -14.75 -19.16 -6.31
N SER A 88 -15.52 -19.71 -5.36
CA SER A 88 -16.98 -19.67 -5.38
C SER A 88 -17.53 -18.25 -5.21
N ARG A 89 -16.93 -17.43 -4.32
CA ARG A 89 -17.30 -16.02 -4.14
C ARG A 89 -17.01 -15.17 -5.38
N GLU A 90 -15.94 -15.48 -6.11
CA GLU A 90 -15.56 -14.79 -7.34
C GLU A 90 -16.41 -15.19 -8.56
N GLY A 91 -17.36 -16.13 -8.39
CA GLY A 91 -18.22 -16.63 -9.46
C GLY A 91 -17.51 -17.56 -10.44
N GLN A 92 -16.43 -18.23 -9.98
CA GLN A 92 -15.67 -19.21 -10.76
C GLN A 92 -15.15 -18.70 -12.12
N LYS A 93 -14.76 -17.42 -12.18
CA LYS A 93 -14.28 -16.78 -13.42
C LYS A 93 -12.95 -17.33 -13.94
N ASP A 94 -12.05 -17.72 -13.02
CA ASP A 94 -10.73 -18.28 -13.31
C ASP A 94 -10.68 -19.79 -13.10
N THR A 95 -9.57 -20.44 -13.50
CA THR A 95 -9.31 -21.83 -13.08
C THR A 95 -8.97 -21.89 -11.59
N PHE A 96 -9.37 -22.98 -10.94
CA PHE A 96 -9.19 -23.15 -9.50
C PHE A 96 -7.72 -23.04 -9.08
N TRP A 97 -6.80 -23.67 -9.82
CA TRP A 97 -5.37 -23.58 -9.51
C TRP A 97 -4.79 -22.16 -9.58
N ARG A 98 -5.36 -21.26 -10.39
CA ARG A 98 -4.95 -19.83 -10.42
C ARG A 98 -5.44 -19.06 -9.20
N VAL A 99 -6.59 -19.44 -8.64
CA VAL A 99 -7.03 -18.91 -7.34
C VAL A 99 -6.13 -19.43 -6.24
N LEU A 100 -5.76 -20.72 -6.29
CA LEU A 100 -4.83 -21.33 -5.34
C LEU A 100 -3.45 -20.65 -5.36
N ALA A 101 -2.94 -20.26 -6.53
CA ALA A 101 -1.70 -19.49 -6.66
C ALA A 101 -1.77 -18.09 -6.02
N ARG A 102 -2.98 -17.54 -5.81
CA ARG A 102 -3.19 -16.25 -5.11
C ARG A 102 -3.31 -16.42 -3.59
N HIS A 103 -3.28 -17.64 -3.07
CA HIS A 103 -3.44 -17.91 -1.65
C HIS A 103 -2.20 -17.47 -0.85
N PRO A 104 -2.32 -16.65 0.22
CA PRO A 104 -1.18 -16.05 0.92
C PRO A 104 -0.16 -17.02 1.53
N GLN A 105 -0.57 -18.26 1.80
CA GLN A 105 0.27 -19.31 2.41
C GLN A 105 0.73 -20.37 1.40
N VAL A 106 0.46 -20.18 0.11
CA VAL A 106 0.88 -21.10 -0.96
C VAL A 106 1.93 -20.39 -1.81
N ASP A 107 3.03 -21.08 -2.10
CA ASP A 107 4.03 -20.58 -3.03
C ASP A 107 3.46 -20.56 -4.46
N ALA A 108 3.26 -19.35 -4.98
CA ALA A 108 2.70 -19.14 -6.31
C ALA A 108 3.58 -19.72 -7.42
N GLU A 109 4.91 -19.59 -7.33
CA GLU A 109 5.81 -20.08 -8.39
C GLU A 109 5.76 -21.59 -8.50
N MET A 110 5.69 -22.27 -7.36
CA MET A 110 5.49 -23.71 -7.29
C MET A 110 4.17 -24.14 -7.96
N VAL A 111 3.08 -23.38 -7.76
CA VAL A 111 1.80 -23.66 -8.41
C VAL A 111 1.89 -23.47 -9.93
N TYR A 112 2.48 -22.37 -10.41
CA TYR A 112 2.65 -22.11 -11.84
C TYR A 112 3.58 -23.13 -12.51
N ALA A 113 4.67 -23.55 -11.84
CA ALA A 113 5.56 -24.59 -12.35
C ALA A 113 4.84 -25.92 -12.51
N GLU A 114 4.00 -26.29 -11.55
CA GLU A 114 3.21 -27.51 -11.63
C GLU A 114 2.12 -27.42 -12.72
N ALA A 115 1.48 -26.26 -12.87
CA ALA A 115 0.55 -26.01 -13.96
C ALA A 115 1.24 -26.16 -15.32
N ALA A 116 2.41 -25.54 -15.51
CA ALA A 116 3.21 -25.67 -16.73
C ALA A 116 3.53 -27.14 -17.04
N ARG A 117 3.92 -27.93 -16.02
CA ARG A 117 4.19 -29.36 -16.16
C ARG A 117 2.96 -30.15 -16.62
N ILE A 118 1.78 -29.86 -16.06
CA ILE A 118 0.53 -30.58 -16.38
C ILE A 118 -0.02 -30.19 -17.74
N TYR A 119 0.11 -28.92 -18.13
CA TYR A 119 -0.26 -28.44 -19.46
C TYR A 119 0.83 -28.65 -20.53
N ALA A 120 1.94 -29.30 -20.16
CA ALA A 120 3.07 -29.62 -21.02
C ALA A 120 3.76 -28.41 -21.68
N PHE A 121 3.81 -27.26 -20.99
CA PHE A 121 4.65 -26.14 -21.41
C PHE A 121 6.12 -26.43 -21.11
N ARG A 122 7.00 -26.23 -22.10
CA ARG A 122 8.45 -26.29 -21.93
C ARG A 122 8.89 -25.22 -20.92
N ARG A 123 9.77 -25.59 -19.98
CA ARG A 123 10.42 -24.62 -19.09
C ARG A 123 11.61 -23.99 -19.81
N ALA A 124 11.65 -22.67 -19.87
CA ALA A 124 12.80 -21.93 -20.37
C ALA A 124 13.85 -21.76 -19.26
N GLU A 125 15.13 -21.80 -19.66
CA GLU A 125 16.25 -21.47 -18.78
C GLU A 125 16.64 -20.01 -18.97
N ILE A 126 16.33 -19.16 -17.98
CA ILE A 126 16.72 -17.75 -17.97
C ILE A 126 17.90 -17.61 -17.00
N GLY A 127 19.05 -17.21 -17.52
CA GLY A 127 20.29 -17.13 -16.74
C GLY A 127 21.55 -17.17 -17.60
N ASN A 128 22.71 -16.85 -17.00
CA ASN A 128 24.01 -16.88 -17.67
C ASN A 128 24.08 -16.09 -19.00
N GLY A 129 23.37 -14.95 -19.08
CA GLY A 129 23.35 -14.10 -20.27
C GLY A 129 22.37 -14.54 -21.37
N LYS A 130 21.47 -15.48 -21.09
CA LYS A 130 20.34 -15.86 -21.96
C LYS A 130 18.99 -15.44 -21.34
N PRO A 131 18.07 -14.84 -22.12
CA PRO A 131 18.25 -14.40 -23.50
C PRO A 131 19.21 -13.22 -23.61
N ALA A 132 19.81 -13.04 -24.79
CA ALA A 132 20.75 -11.93 -25.02
C ALA A 132 20.01 -10.58 -24.87
N PRO A 133 20.47 -9.65 -24.00
CA PRO A 133 19.83 -8.35 -23.78
C PRO A 133 19.45 -7.59 -25.06
N ASP A 134 20.37 -7.56 -26.04
CA ASP A 134 20.16 -6.87 -27.32
C ASP A 134 19.12 -7.56 -28.20
N PHE A 135 18.98 -8.89 -28.09
CA PHE A 135 17.94 -9.62 -28.80
C PHE A 135 16.56 -9.21 -28.27
N VAL A 136 16.39 -9.24 -26.95
CA VAL A 136 15.13 -8.87 -26.29
C VAL A 136 14.75 -7.43 -26.64
N LYS A 137 15.73 -6.49 -26.57
CA LYS A 137 15.55 -5.08 -26.99
C LYS A 137 15.04 -4.97 -28.41
N ARG A 138 15.78 -5.53 -29.38
CA ARG A 138 15.38 -5.46 -30.80
C ARG A 138 14.01 -6.03 -31.08
N VAL A 139 13.66 -7.18 -30.47
CA VAL A 139 12.35 -7.83 -30.70
C VAL A 139 11.23 -6.98 -30.12
N ILE A 140 11.35 -6.54 -28.86
CA ILE A 140 10.30 -5.72 -28.24
C ILE A 140 10.19 -4.35 -28.92
N GLU A 141 11.30 -3.76 -29.36
CA GLU A 141 11.31 -2.49 -30.08
C GLU A 141 10.71 -2.58 -31.48
N SER A 142 10.64 -3.77 -32.07
CA SER A 142 10.00 -3.99 -33.37
C SER A 142 8.47 -3.92 -33.34
N PHE A 143 7.85 -4.04 -32.16
CA PHE A 143 6.40 -3.92 -31.99
C PHE A 143 5.97 -2.46 -31.79
N THR A 144 4.68 -2.18 -32.02
CA THR A 144 4.09 -0.86 -31.75
C THR A 144 4.17 -0.50 -30.27
N GLU A 145 4.04 0.78 -29.93
CA GLU A 145 4.07 1.25 -28.54
C GLU A 145 2.98 0.56 -27.68
N GLU A 146 1.76 0.46 -28.20
CA GLU A 146 0.64 -0.23 -27.53
C GLU A 146 0.94 -1.72 -27.30
N GLN A 147 1.48 -2.42 -28.31
CA GLN A 147 1.87 -3.82 -28.19
C GLN A 147 3.02 -4.00 -27.19
N ARG A 148 4.00 -3.10 -27.21
CA ARG A 148 5.13 -3.10 -26.27
C ARG A 148 4.65 -2.97 -24.82
N GLU A 149 3.80 -1.99 -24.54
CA GLU A 149 3.23 -1.83 -23.19
C GLU A 149 2.49 -3.10 -22.74
N ARG A 150 1.68 -3.68 -23.65
CA ARG A 150 0.88 -4.86 -23.34
C ARG A 150 1.76 -6.09 -23.09
N LEU A 151 2.82 -6.27 -23.87
CA LEU A 151 3.82 -7.33 -23.72
C LEU A 151 4.52 -7.22 -22.35
N LEU A 152 4.94 -6.02 -21.96
CA LEU A 152 5.57 -5.77 -20.66
C LEU A 152 4.60 -6.01 -19.49
N VAL A 153 3.33 -5.58 -19.61
CA VAL A 153 2.29 -5.81 -18.59
C VAL A 153 1.97 -7.30 -18.41
N LEU A 154 1.97 -8.07 -19.49
CA LEU A 154 1.73 -9.52 -19.45
C LEU A 154 2.97 -10.31 -18.99
N GLY A 155 4.13 -9.66 -18.84
CA GLY A 155 5.37 -10.32 -18.46
C GLY A 155 5.83 -11.34 -19.50
N LEU A 156 5.68 -11.01 -20.80
CA LEU A 156 6.12 -11.86 -21.89
C LEU A 156 7.57 -11.50 -22.27
N LEU A 157 8.46 -12.47 -22.16
CA LEU A 157 9.88 -12.30 -22.46
C LEU A 157 10.26 -13.04 -23.76
N PRO A 158 10.59 -12.34 -24.85
CA PRO A 158 11.16 -12.99 -26.03
C PRO A 158 12.51 -13.64 -25.69
N LEU A 159 12.68 -14.91 -26.02
CA LEU A 159 13.88 -15.66 -25.70
C LEU A 159 14.84 -15.76 -26.87
N GLU A 160 14.36 -16.34 -27.97
CA GLU A 160 15.13 -16.62 -29.17
C GLU A 160 14.19 -16.94 -30.34
N TYR A 161 14.77 -17.02 -31.55
CA TYR A 161 14.11 -17.66 -32.68
C TYR A 161 14.54 -19.12 -32.73
N GLU A 162 13.57 -20.04 -32.75
CA GLU A 162 13.81 -21.48 -32.88
C GLU A 162 13.29 -21.97 -34.23
N ILE A 163 14.04 -22.85 -34.88
CA ILE A 163 13.57 -23.49 -36.12
C ILE A 163 12.91 -24.79 -35.73
N ASP A 164 11.61 -24.90 -36.02
CA ASP A 164 10.90 -26.18 -35.90
C ASP A 164 11.51 -27.16 -36.91
N ALA A 165 12.24 -28.16 -36.40
CA ALA A 165 12.97 -29.14 -37.21
C ALA A 165 12.04 -30.02 -38.07
N GLU A 166 10.76 -30.15 -37.71
CA GLU A 166 9.77 -30.93 -38.46
C GLU A 166 9.11 -30.11 -39.57
N ARG A 167 8.96 -28.79 -39.38
CA ARG A 167 8.23 -27.90 -40.30
C ARG A 167 9.13 -26.98 -41.11
N GLY A 168 10.38 -26.79 -40.71
CA GLY A 168 11.34 -25.87 -41.32
C GLY A 168 10.99 -24.39 -41.11
N VAL A 169 10.24 -24.09 -40.05
CA VAL A 169 9.64 -22.78 -39.81
C VAL A 169 10.32 -22.08 -38.63
N LEU A 170 10.63 -20.80 -38.81
CA LEU A 170 11.18 -19.94 -37.76
C LEU A 170 10.06 -19.49 -36.81
N SER A 171 10.16 -19.85 -35.54
CA SER A 171 9.20 -19.48 -34.50
C SER A 171 9.86 -18.58 -33.47
N LEU A 172 9.17 -17.50 -33.06
CA LEU A 172 9.62 -16.66 -31.95
C LEU A 172 9.15 -17.27 -30.62
N VAL A 173 10.09 -17.59 -29.73
CA VAL A 173 9.80 -18.20 -28.43
C VAL A 173 9.62 -17.11 -27.37
N PHE A 174 8.50 -17.15 -26.64
CA PHE A 174 8.26 -16.29 -25.48
C PHE A 174 8.21 -17.09 -24.18
N ALA A 175 8.84 -16.57 -23.13
CA ALA A 175 8.64 -17.03 -21.76
C ALA A 175 7.54 -16.22 -21.06
N ALA A 176 6.70 -16.89 -20.29
CA ALA A 176 5.71 -16.29 -19.41
C ALA A 176 5.57 -17.08 -18.10
N GLN A 177 5.15 -16.40 -17.01
CA GLN A 177 4.81 -17.08 -15.75
C GLN A 177 3.56 -17.97 -15.90
N ASP A 178 2.59 -17.53 -16.71
CA ASP A 178 1.39 -18.31 -17.04
C ASP A 178 1.16 -18.32 -18.56
N PRO A 179 1.83 -19.24 -19.27
CA PRO A 179 1.64 -19.43 -20.72
C PRO A 179 0.20 -19.81 -21.10
N ALA A 180 -0.54 -20.44 -20.19
CA ALA A 180 -1.90 -20.92 -20.41
C ALA A 180 -2.96 -19.84 -20.19
N ARG A 181 -2.55 -18.61 -19.84
CA ARG A 181 -3.48 -17.53 -19.51
C ARG A 181 -4.24 -17.10 -20.77
N PRO A 182 -5.58 -16.99 -20.74
CA PRO A 182 -6.36 -16.58 -21.91
C PRO A 182 -5.93 -15.24 -22.49
N GLU A 183 -5.61 -14.26 -21.64
CA GLU A 183 -5.13 -12.95 -22.10
C GLU A 183 -3.76 -13.04 -22.80
N THR A 184 -2.85 -13.88 -22.29
CA THR A 184 -1.54 -14.12 -22.89
C THR A 184 -1.69 -14.75 -24.28
N LEU A 185 -2.49 -15.81 -24.37
CA LEU A 185 -2.73 -16.51 -25.64
C LEU A 185 -3.35 -15.59 -26.69
N ARG A 186 -4.39 -14.83 -26.32
CA ARG A 186 -5.03 -13.87 -27.22
C ARG A 186 -4.03 -12.83 -27.71
N PHE A 187 -3.27 -12.23 -26.78
CA PHE A 187 -2.31 -11.19 -27.13
C PHE A 187 -1.22 -11.68 -28.09
N VAL A 188 -0.65 -12.87 -27.87
CA VAL A 188 0.40 -13.39 -28.76
C VAL A 188 -0.15 -13.75 -30.14
N HIS A 189 -1.42 -14.17 -30.23
CA HIS A 189 -2.11 -14.28 -31.53
C HIS A 189 -2.32 -12.91 -32.19
N ASP A 190 -2.66 -11.87 -31.42
CA ASP A 190 -2.87 -10.51 -31.92
C ASP A 190 -1.56 -9.82 -32.38
N LEU A 191 -0.40 -10.36 -32.02
CA LEU A 191 0.91 -9.90 -32.54
C LEU A 191 1.10 -10.20 -34.04
N ASN A 192 0.22 -11.00 -34.66
CA ASN A 192 0.30 -11.41 -36.07
C ASN A 192 1.67 -11.98 -36.47
N LEU A 193 2.30 -12.73 -35.57
CA LEU A 193 3.53 -13.46 -35.86
C LEU A 193 3.21 -14.68 -36.73
N ASP A 194 4.06 -14.98 -37.71
CA ASP A 194 3.87 -16.15 -38.57
C ASP A 194 3.78 -17.43 -37.73
N HIS A 195 4.73 -17.60 -36.80
CA HIS A 195 4.79 -18.72 -35.86
C HIS A 195 5.41 -18.28 -34.53
N PHE A 196 4.90 -18.81 -33.42
CA PHE A 196 5.39 -18.53 -32.08
C PHE A 196 5.28 -19.77 -31.19
N GLU A 197 6.09 -19.79 -30.14
CA GLU A 197 6.00 -20.79 -29.07
C GLU A 197 5.93 -20.09 -27.71
N LEU A 198 5.14 -20.65 -26.79
CA LEU A 198 5.06 -20.18 -25.41
C LEU A 198 5.73 -21.20 -24.48
N CYS A 199 6.64 -20.70 -23.66
CA CYS A 199 7.35 -21.44 -22.62
C CYS A 199 7.03 -20.88 -21.25
N TYR A 200 7.14 -21.72 -20.24
CA TYR A 200 7.06 -21.31 -18.84
C TYR A 200 8.41 -20.82 -18.34
N ALA A 201 8.43 -19.69 -17.63
CA ALA A 201 9.53 -19.36 -16.73
C ALA A 201 9.01 -18.63 -15.48
N PRO A 202 9.71 -18.70 -14.34
CA PRO A 202 9.29 -18.03 -13.11
C PRO A 202 9.23 -16.51 -13.28
N ALA A 203 8.30 -15.86 -12.58
CA ALA A 203 8.24 -14.39 -12.57
C ALA A 203 9.49 -13.77 -11.94
N SER A 204 10.09 -14.43 -10.95
CA SER A 204 11.37 -14.04 -10.36
C SER A 204 12.54 -14.01 -11.36
N GLU A 205 12.45 -14.75 -12.47
CA GLU A 205 13.46 -14.72 -13.54
C GLU A 205 13.09 -13.72 -14.65
N ILE A 206 11.80 -13.61 -15.01
CA ILE A 206 11.32 -12.75 -16.09
C ILE A 206 11.33 -11.26 -15.70
N ILE A 207 10.74 -10.92 -14.54
CA ILE A 207 10.47 -9.52 -14.16
C ILE A 207 11.77 -8.72 -14.03
N PRO A 208 12.82 -9.18 -13.32
CA PRO A 208 14.05 -8.39 -13.16
C PRO A 208 14.73 -8.11 -14.50
N LEU A 209 14.68 -9.04 -15.45
CA LEU A 209 15.28 -8.85 -16.77
C LEU A 209 14.50 -7.81 -17.58
N LEU A 210 13.17 -7.89 -17.61
CA LEU A 210 12.35 -6.90 -18.31
C LEU A 210 12.49 -5.50 -17.69
N GLU A 211 12.52 -5.39 -16.35
CA GLU A 211 12.74 -4.11 -15.66
C GLU A 211 14.12 -3.52 -15.92
N THR A 212 15.15 -4.36 -16.05
CA THR A 212 16.52 -3.93 -16.39
C THR A 212 16.61 -3.43 -17.84
N LEU A 213 15.93 -4.10 -18.78
CA LEU A 213 16.03 -3.80 -20.21
C LEU A 213 15.09 -2.67 -20.64
N PHE A 214 13.92 -2.58 -20.02
CA PHE A 214 12.87 -1.59 -20.27
C PHE A 214 12.45 -0.96 -18.94
N PRO A 215 13.35 -0.19 -18.31
CA PRO A 215 12.97 0.58 -17.13
C PRO A 215 11.77 1.46 -17.49
N ARG A 216 10.77 1.52 -16.62
CA ARG A 216 9.64 2.43 -16.80
C ARG A 216 10.20 3.84 -16.95
N ARG A 217 10.08 4.41 -18.13
CA ARG A 217 10.60 5.74 -18.44
C ARG A 217 9.82 6.78 -17.63
N ASN A 218 10.53 7.73 -17.07
CA ASN A 218 9.93 8.87 -16.39
C ASN A 218 9.92 10.00 -17.43
N GLU A 219 8.77 10.25 -18.06
CA GLU A 219 8.64 11.22 -19.15
C GLU A 219 9.17 12.60 -18.76
N TYR A 220 9.07 12.98 -17.47
CA TYR A 220 9.60 14.24 -16.99
C TYR A 220 11.13 14.25 -16.93
N LEU A 221 11.77 13.12 -16.58
CA LEU A 221 13.23 12.99 -16.65
C LEU A 221 13.73 13.00 -18.09
N GLU A 222 13.00 12.35 -19.00
CA GLU A 222 13.35 12.37 -20.43
C GLU A 222 13.26 13.79 -21.00
N ARG A 223 12.18 14.51 -20.70
CA ARG A 223 12.03 15.93 -21.09
C ARG A 223 13.15 16.80 -20.52
N LEU A 224 13.59 16.58 -19.28
CA LEU A 224 14.74 17.30 -18.73
C LEU A 224 16.04 17.00 -19.48
N ALA A 225 16.27 15.73 -19.84
CA ALA A 225 17.44 15.34 -20.59
C ALA A 225 17.41 15.91 -22.02
N GLU A 226 16.24 15.92 -22.66
CA GLU A 226 16.02 16.54 -23.97
C GLU A 226 16.20 18.07 -23.92
N ASP A 227 15.65 18.74 -22.90
CA ASP A 227 15.81 20.18 -22.70
C ASP A 227 17.29 20.55 -22.49
N ASP A 228 18.03 19.75 -21.70
CA ASP A 228 19.45 19.97 -21.47
C ASP A 228 20.30 19.70 -22.72
N LEU A 229 19.96 18.69 -23.52
CA LEU A 229 20.57 18.43 -24.82
C LEU A 229 20.27 19.55 -25.81
N ALA A 230 19.01 20.00 -25.91
CA ALA A 230 18.59 21.09 -26.79
C ALA A 230 19.34 22.38 -26.46
N ARG A 231 19.47 22.74 -25.17
CA ARG A 231 20.25 23.90 -24.72
C ARG A 231 21.75 23.76 -25.01
N ALA A 232 22.32 22.56 -24.86
CA ALA A 232 23.72 22.31 -25.19
C ALA A 232 24.00 22.45 -26.71
N PHE A 233 23.03 22.08 -27.56
CA PHE A 233 23.10 22.27 -29.00
C PHE A 233 22.88 23.74 -29.43
N ASP A 234 22.00 24.48 -28.74
CA ASP A 234 21.70 25.88 -29.04
C ASP A 234 22.91 26.79 -28.74
N LEU A 235 23.62 26.54 -27.64
CA LEU A 235 24.90 27.19 -27.32
C LEU A 235 26.02 26.95 -28.35
N GLY A 236 25.87 25.92 -29.21
CA GLY A 236 26.82 25.59 -30.27
C GLY A 236 26.48 26.15 -31.65
N ALA A 237 25.26 26.65 -31.88
CA ALA A 237 24.73 26.84 -33.24
C ALA A 237 24.28 28.27 -33.62
N SER A 238 24.30 29.27 -32.74
CA SER A 238 23.75 30.60 -33.07
C SER A 238 24.66 31.79 -32.72
N TYR A 239 25.60 32.09 -33.62
CA TYR A 239 26.17 33.45 -33.77
C TYR A 239 26.05 34.00 -35.20
N GLN A 240 25.09 33.51 -35.99
CA GLN A 240 24.80 34.10 -37.30
C GLN A 240 23.31 34.36 -37.50
N THR A 241 22.95 35.59 -37.10
CA THR A 241 22.01 36.48 -37.80
C THR A 241 20.56 35.99 -37.95
N ARG A 242 19.66 36.57 -37.14
CA ARG A 242 18.33 36.99 -37.61
C ARG A 242 17.73 38.05 -36.70
N GLU A 243 17.61 39.26 -37.24
CA GLU A 243 16.78 40.32 -36.67
C GLU A 243 15.29 39.99 -36.77
N SER A 244 14.54 40.52 -35.80
CA SER A 244 13.13 40.95 -35.86
C SER A 244 12.02 39.91 -35.65
N GLN A 245 11.89 39.46 -34.40
CA GLN A 245 10.71 39.70 -33.55
C GLN A 245 11.25 39.86 -32.12
N LEU A 246 10.96 40.98 -31.45
CA LEU A 246 11.38 41.24 -30.07
C LEU A 246 10.63 40.28 -29.13
N VAL A 247 11.08 39.03 -29.09
CA VAL A 247 10.84 38.15 -27.95
C VAL A 247 11.78 38.65 -26.87
N ASP A 248 11.23 39.05 -25.73
CA ASP A 248 12.01 39.40 -24.55
C ASP A 248 12.80 38.16 -24.12
N GLU A 249 14.10 38.15 -24.44
CA GLU A 249 15.01 37.03 -24.17
C GLU A 249 15.03 36.69 -22.67
N GLU A 250 14.91 37.69 -21.79
CA GLU A 250 14.86 37.47 -20.34
C GLU A 250 13.55 36.79 -19.91
N ALA A 251 12.42 37.20 -20.52
CA ALA A 251 11.13 36.55 -20.26
C ALA A 251 11.08 35.12 -20.81
N LEU A 252 11.69 34.88 -21.97
CA LEU A 252 11.81 33.57 -22.58
C LEU A 252 12.67 32.65 -21.71
N ASP A 253 13.84 33.11 -21.27
CA ASP A 253 14.73 32.37 -20.36
C ASP A 253 14.05 32.08 -19.02
N ALA A 254 13.33 33.04 -18.45
CA ALA A 254 12.56 32.83 -17.22
C ALA A 254 11.46 31.77 -17.41
N GLN A 255 10.78 31.77 -18.56
CA GLN A 255 9.75 30.78 -18.89
C GLN A 255 10.34 29.39 -19.11
N ILE A 256 11.46 29.30 -19.84
CA ILE A 256 12.22 28.08 -20.11
C ILE A 256 12.73 27.47 -18.79
N ASN A 257 13.32 28.28 -17.92
CA ASN A 257 13.78 27.84 -16.61
C ASN A 257 12.61 27.39 -15.73
N ARG A 258 11.48 28.12 -15.72
CA ARG A 258 10.29 27.70 -14.96
C ARG A 258 9.77 26.33 -15.43
N SER A 259 9.72 26.10 -16.75
CA SER A 259 9.29 24.81 -17.32
C SER A 259 10.21 23.66 -16.88
N ALA A 260 11.53 23.86 -16.97
CA ALA A 260 12.51 22.87 -16.52
C ALA A 260 12.38 22.57 -15.02
N LEU A 261 12.23 23.58 -14.16
CA LEU A 261 12.04 23.36 -12.72
C LEU A 261 10.73 22.61 -12.40
N ILE A 262 9.66 22.85 -13.17
CA ILE A 262 8.40 22.09 -13.07
C ILE A 262 8.64 20.63 -13.44
N ASN A 263 9.31 20.36 -14.56
CA ASN A 263 9.62 19.00 -14.98
C ASN A 263 10.52 18.29 -13.97
N LEU A 264 11.53 18.97 -13.42
CA LEU A 264 12.38 18.45 -12.35
C LEU A 264 11.59 18.08 -11.11
N PHE A 265 10.66 18.94 -10.69
CA PHE A 265 9.81 18.67 -9.54
C PHE A 265 8.87 17.48 -9.78
N GLU A 266 8.17 17.44 -10.92
CA GLU A 266 7.26 16.33 -11.25
C GLU A 266 8.05 15.00 -11.44
N ALA A 267 9.24 15.06 -12.04
CA ALA A 267 10.17 13.94 -12.13
C ALA A 267 10.53 13.39 -10.76
N ALA A 268 10.87 14.27 -9.81
CA ALA A 268 11.22 13.88 -8.44
C ALA A 268 10.05 13.17 -7.73
N LEU A 269 8.82 13.62 -7.92
CA LEU A 269 7.63 12.97 -7.34
C LEU A 269 7.44 11.54 -7.87
N VAL A 270 7.50 11.37 -9.20
CA VAL A 270 7.35 10.06 -9.85
C VAL A 270 8.48 9.12 -9.45
N GLU A 271 9.72 9.61 -9.48
CA GLU A 271 10.90 8.80 -9.22
C GLU A 271 10.98 8.35 -7.76
N ALA A 272 10.60 9.23 -6.82
CA ALA A 272 10.51 8.87 -5.40
C ALA A 272 9.57 7.68 -5.17
N VAL A 273 8.42 7.64 -5.86
CA VAL A 273 7.49 6.50 -5.76
C VAL A 273 8.11 5.23 -6.33
N ARG A 274 8.72 5.31 -7.52
CA ARG A 274 9.32 4.15 -8.21
C ARG A 274 10.50 3.56 -7.44
N GLN A 275 11.34 4.40 -6.83
CA GLN A 275 12.45 3.97 -5.97
C GLN A 275 12.01 3.57 -4.55
N GLY A 276 10.70 3.68 -4.25
CA GLY A 276 10.16 3.28 -2.95
C GLY A 276 10.54 4.21 -1.80
N ALA A 277 10.88 5.48 -2.09
CA ALA A 277 11.22 6.48 -1.09
C ALA A 277 10.02 6.81 -0.17
N SER A 278 10.29 7.04 1.12
CA SER A 278 9.28 7.47 2.09
C SER A 278 9.08 8.98 2.11
N ASP A 279 10.16 9.73 1.89
CA ASP A 279 10.16 11.19 1.95
C ASP A 279 11.12 11.76 0.89
N ILE A 280 10.76 12.88 0.29
CA ILE A 280 11.60 13.71 -0.58
C ILE A 280 11.97 14.94 0.22
N HIS A 281 13.26 15.24 0.32
CA HIS A 281 13.77 16.43 0.98
C HIS A 281 14.35 17.37 -0.08
N ILE A 282 13.87 18.62 -0.09
CA ILE A 282 14.30 19.67 -1.01
C ILE A 282 14.78 20.85 -0.18
N PHE A 283 16.07 21.18 -0.23
CA PHE A 283 16.64 22.30 0.52
C PHE A 283 17.89 22.84 -0.19
N PRO A 284 18.22 24.13 0.02
CA PRO A 284 19.45 24.70 -0.52
C PRO A 284 20.67 24.25 0.29
N ASN A 285 21.78 23.99 -0.40
CA ASN A 285 23.07 23.74 0.22
C ASN A 285 23.84 25.06 0.47
N ARG A 286 25.07 24.94 1.00
CA ARG A 286 25.93 26.09 1.34
C ARG A 286 26.35 26.94 0.12
N HIS A 287 26.23 26.39 -1.08
CA HIS A 287 26.56 27.05 -2.35
C HIS A 287 25.32 27.63 -3.03
N ASN A 288 24.17 27.67 -2.34
CA ASN A 288 22.87 28.08 -2.90
C ASN A 288 22.42 27.22 -4.09
N HIS A 289 22.83 25.95 -4.16
CA HIS A 289 22.25 24.98 -5.08
C HIS A 289 21.11 24.25 -4.37
N THR A 290 20.03 23.93 -5.08
CA THR A 290 18.93 23.15 -4.52
C THR A 290 19.25 21.66 -4.63
N GLU A 291 19.28 20.97 -3.48
CA GLU A 291 19.48 19.54 -3.43
C GLU A 291 18.15 18.82 -3.19
N PHE A 292 17.95 17.75 -3.95
CA PHE A 292 16.86 16.80 -3.79
C PHE A 292 17.43 15.52 -3.21
N HIS A 293 16.92 15.10 -2.06
CA HIS A 293 17.27 13.83 -1.45
C HIS A 293 16.05 12.95 -1.28
N PHE A 294 16.21 11.65 -1.50
CA PHE A 294 15.19 10.65 -1.19
C PHE A 294 15.55 9.90 0.07
N ARG A 295 14.54 9.68 0.93
CA ARG A 295 14.68 8.76 2.06
C ARG A 295 14.26 7.37 1.61
N ILE A 296 15.23 6.47 1.43
CA ILE A 296 15.00 5.08 1.01
C ILE A 296 15.50 4.18 2.15
N ASP A 297 14.63 3.29 2.62
CA ASP A 297 14.90 2.38 3.76
C ASP A 297 15.46 3.07 5.02
N GLY A 298 15.02 4.30 5.26
CA GLY A 298 15.40 5.13 6.39
C GLY A 298 16.65 6.00 6.17
N GLU A 299 17.42 5.76 5.11
CA GLU A 299 18.63 6.52 4.78
C GLU A 299 18.33 7.63 3.79
N LEU A 300 18.96 8.79 4.00
CA LEU A 300 18.79 9.95 3.11
C LEU A 300 19.87 9.91 2.03
N GLN A 301 19.45 9.84 0.77
CA GLN A 301 20.33 9.69 -0.40
C GLN A 301 20.15 10.87 -1.35
N LEU A 302 21.24 11.48 -1.82
CA LEU A 302 21.20 12.57 -2.80
C LEU A 302 20.73 12.01 -4.14
N TRP A 303 19.67 12.60 -4.70
CA TRP A 303 19.11 12.23 -6.00
C TRP A 303 19.50 13.21 -7.10
N HIS A 304 19.42 14.51 -6.82
CA HIS A 304 19.74 15.55 -7.81
C HIS A 304 20.22 16.84 -7.15
N THR A 305 21.04 17.61 -7.86
CA THR A 305 21.46 18.96 -7.48
C THR A 305 21.18 19.91 -8.63
N GLU A 306 20.29 20.87 -8.40
CA GLU A 306 19.97 21.95 -9.34
C GLU A 306 20.83 23.17 -9.00
N ASN A 307 21.64 23.61 -9.97
CA ASN A 307 22.64 24.68 -9.81
C ASN A 307 22.51 25.81 -10.86
N LYS A 308 21.56 25.71 -11.79
CA LYS A 308 21.33 26.69 -12.87
C LYS A 308 20.41 27.82 -12.40
N VAL A 309 19.53 27.56 -11.43
CA VAL A 309 18.56 28.54 -10.92
C VAL A 309 18.66 28.70 -9.42
N HIS A 310 18.40 29.93 -8.94
CA HIS A 310 18.32 30.23 -7.51
C HIS A 310 17.26 29.37 -6.78
N PRO A 311 17.53 28.92 -5.53
CA PRO A 311 16.61 28.07 -4.77
C PRO A 311 15.20 28.61 -4.60
N GLU A 312 15.06 29.93 -4.53
CA GLU A 312 13.77 30.62 -4.42
C GLU A 312 12.83 30.29 -5.59
N ALA A 313 13.37 30.06 -6.78
CA ALA A 313 12.58 29.68 -7.95
C ALA A 313 12.02 28.26 -7.81
N MET A 314 12.85 27.32 -7.35
CA MET A 314 12.41 25.94 -7.09
C MET A 314 11.37 25.91 -5.98
N ILE A 315 11.61 26.61 -4.87
CA ILE A 315 10.64 26.72 -3.77
C ILE A 315 9.31 27.30 -4.27
N ALA A 316 9.34 28.34 -5.11
CA ALA A 316 8.13 28.91 -5.70
C ALA A 316 7.39 27.89 -6.57
N VAL A 317 8.08 27.10 -7.39
CA VAL A 317 7.47 26.01 -8.19
C VAL A 317 6.82 24.97 -7.31
N VAL A 318 7.49 24.52 -6.25
CA VAL A 318 6.92 23.55 -5.31
C VAL A 318 5.66 24.12 -4.66
N LYS A 319 5.72 25.33 -4.09
CA LYS A 319 4.57 25.98 -3.43
C LYS A 319 3.38 26.17 -4.38
N ASP A 320 3.63 26.60 -5.62
CA ASP A 320 2.60 26.79 -6.67
C ASP A 320 1.89 25.48 -7.03
N ARG A 321 2.57 24.34 -6.87
CA ARG A 321 2.04 23.00 -7.14
C ARG A 321 1.42 22.32 -5.91
N CYS A 322 1.45 22.97 -4.74
CA CYS A 322 0.88 22.47 -3.50
C CYS A 322 -0.48 23.11 -3.22
N LEU A 323 -1.42 22.29 -2.77
CA LEU A 323 -2.66 22.79 -2.18
C LEU A 323 -2.42 23.18 -0.72
N ASN A 324 -3.11 24.24 -0.27
CA ASN A 324 -3.01 24.81 1.09
C ASN A 324 -1.62 25.38 1.47
N VAL A 325 -0.81 25.78 0.49
CA VAL A 325 0.46 26.49 0.75
C VAL A 325 0.39 27.85 0.07
N ASP A 326 0.69 28.91 0.81
CA ASP A 326 0.83 30.26 0.29
C ASP A 326 2.26 30.46 -0.24
N ARG A 327 2.34 30.76 -1.54
CA ARG A 327 3.58 31.05 -2.26
C ARG A 327 4.34 32.25 -1.70
N PHE A 328 3.64 33.24 -1.16
CA PHE A 328 4.22 34.51 -0.72
C PHE A 328 4.63 34.49 0.75
N GLU A 329 4.00 33.64 1.57
CA GLU A 329 4.39 33.41 2.96
C GLU A 329 5.74 32.67 3.03
N ARG A 330 6.71 33.20 3.77
CA ARG A 330 8.09 32.68 3.88
C ARG A 330 8.66 32.72 5.31
N GLU A 331 7.88 33.16 6.28
CA GLU A 331 8.28 33.32 7.69
C GLU A 331 7.56 32.32 8.60
N ALA A 332 6.41 31.80 8.16
CA ALA A 332 5.68 30.74 8.86
C ALA A 332 5.94 29.36 8.23
N ALA A 333 5.90 28.32 9.08
CA ALA A 333 5.79 26.94 8.61
C ALA A 333 4.43 26.71 7.94
N GLN A 334 4.40 25.88 6.90
CA GLN A 334 3.20 25.61 6.12
C GLN A 334 3.07 24.12 5.84
N ASP A 335 1.86 23.59 5.87
CA ASP A 335 1.55 22.20 5.54
C ASP A 335 0.54 22.15 4.39
N GLY A 336 0.90 21.38 3.37
CA GLY A 336 0.14 21.25 2.14
C GLY A 336 0.00 19.81 1.68
N PHE A 337 -0.64 19.64 0.52
CA PHE A 337 -0.79 18.32 -0.10
C PHE A 337 -0.74 18.40 -1.62
N ILE A 338 -0.34 17.28 -2.23
CA ILE A 338 -0.30 17.06 -3.67
C ILE A 338 -0.97 15.72 -3.96
N GLN A 339 -1.63 15.61 -5.12
CA GLN A 339 -2.09 14.34 -5.65
C GLN A 339 -1.58 14.17 -7.08
N ARG A 340 -1.05 12.99 -7.41
CA ARG A 340 -0.60 12.65 -8.76
C ARG A 340 -0.94 11.22 -9.07
N GLU A 341 -1.33 10.96 -10.31
CA GLU A 341 -1.38 9.59 -10.82
C GLU A 341 0.03 9.16 -11.21
N VAL A 342 0.52 8.08 -10.60
CA VAL A 342 1.82 7.47 -10.90
C VAL A 342 1.58 6.00 -11.18
N ASP A 343 1.94 5.55 -12.39
CA ASP A 343 1.74 4.17 -12.84
C ASP A 343 0.30 3.67 -12.60
N LYS A 344 -0.71 4.47 -13.00
CA LYS A 344 -2.16 4.21 -12.86
C LYS A 344 -2.66 4.12 -11.41
N ALA A 345 -1.86 4.60 -10.45
CA ALA A 345 -2.24 4.68 -9.05
C ALA A 345 -2.27 6.13 -8.59
N LEU A 346 -3.34 6.53 -7.91
CA LEU A 346 -3.42 7.86 -7.30
C LEU A 346 -2.53 7.91 -6.04
N ILE A 347 -1.39 8.58 -6.14
CA ILE A 347 -0.47 8.81 -5.03
C ILE A 347 -0.78 10.16 -4.40
N ARG A 348 -0.83 10.17 -3.06
CA ARG A 348 -0.94 11.40 -2.28
C ARG A 348 0.42 11.75 -1.71
N TYR A 349 0.68 13.04 -1.60
CA TYR A 349 1.87 13.54 -0.94
C TYR A 349 1.49 14.58 0.10
N ARG A 350 2.13 14.52 1.26
CA ARG A 350 2.03 15.57 2.28
C ARG A 350 3.27 16.44 2.21
N VAL A 351 3.07 17.73 2.08
CA VAL A 351 4.15 18.71 1.95
C VAL A 351 4.26 19.48 3.24
N SER A 352 5.47 19.64 3.76
CA SER A 352 5.77 20.52 4.88
C SER A 352 6.88 21.47 4.46
N VAL A 353 6.64 22.76 4.63
CA VAL A 353 7.58 23.83 4.30
C VAL A 353 7.96 24.55 5.58
N MET A 354 9.26 24.72 5.82
CA MET A 354 9.78 25.38 7.00
C MET A 354 10.87 26.38 6.62
N PRO A 355 10.84 27.63 7.13
CA PRO A 355 11.91 28.58 6.90
C PRO A 355 13.22 28.09 7.52
N LEU A 356 14.33 28.32 6.82
CA LEU A 356 15.67 28.02 7.27
C LEU A 356 16.40 29.29 7.68
N ALA A 357 17.18 29.20 8.76
CA ALA A 357 18.11 30.24 9.12
C ALA A 357 19.24 30.30 8.06
N SER A 358 19.33 31.41 7.34
CA SER A 358 20.41 31.68 6.39
C SER A 358 21.48 32.58 7.03
N HIS A 359 22.74 32.33 6.69
CA HIS A 359 23.87 33.18 7.06
C HIS A 359 23.79 34.56 6.39
N ASN A 360 23.09 34.64 5.26
CA ASN A 360 22.76 35.89 4.60
C ASN A 360 21.32 36.29 4.98
N ARG A 361 21.17 37.37 5.76
CA ARG A 361 19.86 37.90 6.19
C ARG A 361 18.94 38.34 5.04
N GLN A 362 19.45 38.44 3.81
CA GLN A 362 18.67 38.81 2.64
C GLN A 362 18.09 37.59 1.89
N ILE A 363 18.62 36.38 2.13
CA ILE A 363 18.18 35.15 1.46
C ILE A 363 17.22 34.41 2.41
N LYS A 364 15.94 34.38 2.04
CA LYS A 364 14.93 33.56 2.71
C LYS A 364 14.99 32.15 2.13
N ALA A 365 15.80 31.29 2.73
CA ALA A 365 15.86 29.87 2.42
C ALA A 365 14.72 29.13 3.10
N GLU A 366 14.17 28.11 2.45
CA GLU A 366 13.15 27.23 3.01
C GLU A 366 13.56 25.78 2.78
N SER A 367 13.22 24.91 3.73
CA SER A 367 13.31 23.46 3.62
C SER A 367 11.93 22.92 3.32
N ILE A 368 11.83 22.04 2.34
CA ILE A 368 10.60 21.37 1.95
C ILE A 368 10.81 19.89 2.17
N VAL A 369 9.89 19.25 2.89
CA VAL A 369 9.82 17.80 3.03
C VAL A 369 8.48 17.32 2.49
N ILE A 370 8.53 16.37 1.56
CA ILE A 370 7.36 15.80 0.90
C ILE A 370 7.30 14.33 1.26
N ARG A 371 6.32 13.94 2.07
CA ARG A 371 6.06 12.54 2.42
C ARG A 371 5.24 11.88 1.33
N VAL A 372 5.70 10.71 0.85
CA VAL A 372 5.01 9.89 -0.13
C VAL A 372 3.99 8.98 0.58
N LEU A 373 2.71 9.07 0.20
CA LEU A 373 1.64 8.24 0.73
C LEU A 373 1.10 7.35 -0.41
N ASP A 374 1.60 6.12 -0.47
CA ASP A 374 1.22 5.12 -1.47
C ASP A 374 0.23 4.11 -0.87
N ASP A 375 -1.05 4.27 -1.17
CA ASP A 375 -2.13 3.41 -0.67
C ASP A 375 -2.01 1.96 -1.15
N ARG A 376 -1.27 1.67 -2.23
CA ARG A 376 -1.05 0.30 -2.70
C ARG A 376 -0.27 -0.55 -1.71
N LYS A 377 0.52 0.09 -0.83
CA LYS A 377 1.33 -0.58 0.20
C LYS A 377 0.54 -0.88 1.47
N ILE A 378 -0.76 -0.58 1.51
CA ILE A 378 -1.61 -0.87 2.67
C ILE A 378 -1.83 -2.37 2.78
N PHE A 379 -1.43 -2.95 3.92
CA PHE A 379 -1.76 -4.33 4.24
C PHE A 379 -3.24 -4.47 4.58
N THR A 380 -3.88 -5.49 4.01
CA THR A 380 -5.32 -5.76 4.22
C THR A 380 -5.58 -6.67 5.41
N HIS A 381 -4.55 -7.39 5.87
CA HIS A 381 -4.65 -8.32 7.00
C HIS A 381 -3.34 -8.41 7.78
N LEU A 382 -3.44 -8.69 9.09
CA LEU A 382 -2.30 -8.75 10.00
C LEU A 382 -1.24 -9.81 9.62
N GLY A 383 -1.65 -10.84 8.87
CA GLY A 383 -0.74 -11.89 8.38
C GLY A 383 0.35 -11.38 7.43
N GLN A 384 0.15 -10.23 6.78
CA GLN A 384 1.10 -9.66 5.81
C GLN A 384 2.22 -8.82 6.47
N ILE A 385 2.06 -8.45 7.75
CA ILE A 385 2.96 -7.53 8.44
C ILE A 385 4.28 -8.20 8.88
N GLY A 386 4.31 -9.54 8.91
CA GLY A 386 5.47 -10.29 9.39
C GLY A 386 5.47 -10.54 10.91
N LEU A 387 4.30 -10.58 11.53
CA LEU A 387 4.16 -11.01 12.93
C LEU A 387 4.52 -12.49 13.09
N LEU A 388 5.28 -12.83 14.13
CA LEU A 388 5.53 -14.24 14.48
C LEU A 388 4.21 -14.97 14.75
N PRO A 389 4.08 -16.28 14.45
CA PRO A 389 2.81 -17.00 14.57
C PRO A 389 2.12 -16.83 15.92
N GLY A 390 2.87 -16.95 17.03
CA GLY A 390 2.32 -16.77 18.38
C GLY A 390 1.96 -15.32 18.73
N ALA A 391 2.59 -14.33 18.10
CA ALA A 391 2.21 -12.92 18.25
C ALA A 391 0.95 -12.61 17.45
N LEU A 392 0.87 -13.10 16.20
CA LEU A 392 -0.29 -13.00 15.33
C LEU A 392 -1.53 -13.63 15.97
N GLU A 393 -1.39 -14.80 16.60
CA GLU A 393 -2.49 -15.47 17.31
C GLU A 393 -3.01 -14.61 18.48
N ARG A 394 -2.12 -14.07 19.32
CA ARG A 394 -2.50 -13.18 20.44
C ARG A 394 -3.17 -11.90 19.94
N PHE A 395 -2.66 -11.31 18.85
CA PHE A 395 -3.27 -10.13 18.24
C PHE A 395 -4.66 -10.45 17.72
N ASN A 396 -4.82 -11.52 16.96
CA ASN A 396 -6.12 -11.96 16.45
C ASN A 396 -7.13 -12.25 17.57
N ARG A 397 -6.68 -12.83 18.69
CA ARG A 397 -7.53 -13.05 19.86
C ARG A 397 -7.99 -11.74 20.49
N ALA A 398 -7.11 -10.74 20.59
CA ALA A 398 -7.44 -9.42 21.12
C ALA A 398 -8.42 -8.67 20.21
N VAL A 399 -8.23 -8.74 18.88
CA VAL A 399 -9.10 -8.09 17.89
C VAL A 399 -10.51 -8.69 17.84
N ARG A 400 -10.67 -9.95 18.26
CA ARG A 400 -11.98 -10.62 18.33
C ARG A 400 -12.75 -10.34 19.63
N GLN A 401 -12.14 -9.62 20.59
CA GLN A 401 -12.86 -9.27 21.82
C GLN A 401 -13.96 -8.25 21.50
N PRO A 402 -15.13 -8.35 22.16
CA PRO A 402 -16.22 -7.39 21.96
C PRO A 402 -15.85 -5.99 22.46
N HIS A 403 -15.00 -5.90 23.48
CA HIS A 403 -14.57 -4.65 24.08
C HIS A 403 -13.14 -4.73 24.63
N GLY A 404 -12.62 -3.60 25.09
CA GLY A 404 -11.28 -3.46 25.64
C GLY A 404 -10.31 -2.79 24.66
N MET A 405 -9.04 -2.68 25.06
CA MET A 405 -8.07 -1.79 24.42
C MET A 405 -6.87 -2.55 23.86
N ILE A 406 -6.50 -2.23 22.63
CA ILE A 406 -5.27 -2.67 21.96
C ILE A 406 -4.37 -1.46 21.77
N ILE A 407 -3.19 -1.50 22.40
CA ILE A 407 -2.24 -0.40 22.37
C ILE A 407 -1.02 -0.78 21.53
N MET A 408 -0.75 0.01 20.51
CA MET A 408 0.48 -0.06 19.72
C MET A 408 1.50 0.92 20.27
N THR A 409 2.72 0.46 20.54
CA THR A 409 3.80 1.32 21.03
C THR A 409 5.12 1.15 20.27
N GLY A 410 5.89 2.22 20.23
CA GLY A 410 7.18 2.30 19.56
C GLY A 410 7.49 3.72 19.06
N PRO A 411 8.74 3.99 18.66
CA PRO A 411 9.17 5.29 18.17
C PRO A 411 8.48 5.62 16.85
N THR A 412 8.68 6.84 16.38
CA THR A 412 8.28 7.25 15.03
C THR A 412 8.92 6.31 14.00
N GLY A 413 8.17 5.96 12.95
CA GLY A 413 8.65 5.06 11.89
C GLY A 413 8.67 3.56 12.25
N SER A 414 8.16 3.15 13.41
CA SER A 414 8.09 1.72 13.80
C SER A 414 6.96 0.91 13.14
N GLY A 415 6.15 1.54 12.27
CA GLY A 415 5.04 0.87 11.57
C GLY A 415 3.73 0.75 12.38
N LYS A 416 3.54 1.52 13.46
CA LYS A 416 2.31 1.48 14.29
C LYS A 416 1.04 1.69 13.46
N SER A 417 0.99 2.79 12.70
CA SER A 417 -0.18 3.14 11.88
C SER A 417 -0.45 2.07 10.83
N THR A 418 0.60 1.52 10.21
CA THR A 418 0.50 0.41 9.25
C THR A 418 -0.16 -0.82 9.87
N THR A 419 0.23 -1.19 11.09
CA THR A 419 -0.38 -2.32 11.80
C THR A 419 -1.82 -2.05 12.21
N LEU A 420 -2.12 -0.83 12.67
CA LEU A 420 -3.50 -0.43 12.98
C LEU A 420 -4.39 -0.48 11.74
N VAL A 421 -3.92 0.04 10.61
CA VAL A 421 -4.67 0.01 9.34
C VAL A 421 -4.97 -1.43 8.92
N ALA A 422 -4.01 -2.35 9.04
CA ALA A 422 -4.25 -3.76 8.70
C ALA A 422 -5.24 -4.43 9.67
N ALA A 423 -5.15 -4.13 10.97
CA ALA A 423 -6.10 -4.62 11.96
C ALA A 423 -7.52 -4.11 11.67
N LEU A 424 -7.67 -2.82 11.37
CA LEU A 424 -8.96 -2.21 11.06
C LEU A 424 -9.54 -2.76 9.74
N ASN A 425 -8.74 -2.93 8.69
CA ASN A 425 -9.19 -3.59 7.45
C ASN A 425 -9.71 -5.01 7.69
N GLN A 426 -9.04 -5.77 8.56
CA GLN A 426 -9.47 -7.13 8.92
C GLN A 426 -10.81 -7.16 9.67
N ILE A 427 -11.14 -6.10 10.40
CA ILE A 427 -12.38 -5.98 11.19
C ILE A 427 -13.52 -5.38 10.36
N ALA A 428 -13.20 -4.40 9.51
CA ALA A 428 -14.17 -3.60 8.78
C ALA A 428 -15.08 -4.46 7.91
N ARG A 429 -16.36 -4.51 8.28
CA ARG A 429 -17.43 -5.19 7.54
C ARG A 429 -18.74 -4.44 7.77
N PRO A 430 -19.73 -4.54 6.87
CA PRO A 430 -20.97 -3.74 6.96
C PRO A 430 -21.73 -3.85 8.29
N GLN A 431 -21.54 -4.94 9.03
CA GLN A 431 -22.17 -5.22 10.33
C GLN A 431 -21.42 -4.64 11.53
N ILE A 432 -20.24 -4.04 11.34
CA ILE A 432 -19.42 -3.47 12.42
C ILE A 432 -19.20 -1.99 12.10
N ASN A 433 -19.65 -1.13 13.01
CA ASN A 433 -19.43 0.30 12.97
C ASN A 433 -18.03 0.65 13.48
N VAL A 434 -17.13 0.97 12.56
CA VAL A 434 -15.76 1.37 12.86
C VAL A 434 -15.59 2.88 12.67
N LEU A 435 -15.20 3.58 13.74
CA LEU A 435 -14.87 5.01 13.74
C LEU A 435 -13.39 5.22 14.09
N THR A 436 -12.72 6.15 13.44
CA THR A 436 -11.35 6.57 13.82
C THR A 436 -11.29 8.07 14.07
N VAL A 437 -10.37 8.50 14.92
CA VAL A 437 -10.01 9.91 15.13
C VAL A 437 -8.52 10.08 14.90
N GLU A 438 -8.17 10.81 13.84
CA GLU A 438 -6.80 10.89 13.34
C GLU A 438 -6.38 12.33 13.05
N ASP A 439 -5.09 12.61 13.27
CA ASP A 439 -4.46 13.89 12.96
C ASP A 439 -3.07 13.69 12.33
N PRO A 440 -2.95 13.66 10.99
CA PRO A 440 -4.02 13.56 9.99
C PRO A 440 -4.41 12.10 9.69
N VAL A 441 -5.45 11.90 8.88
CA VAL A 441 -5.75 10.60 8.26
C VAL A 441 -4.66 10.28 7.23
N GLU A 442 -3.84 9.26 7.50
CA GLU A 442 -2.70 8.89 6.64
C GLU A 442 -3.14 8.03 5.43
N TYR A 443 -4.02 7.06 5.67
CA TYR A 443 -4.51 6.10 4.67
C TYR A 443 -6.03 6.02 4.70
N VAL A 444 -6.66 5.90 3.52
CA VAL A 444 -8.10 5.71 3.42
C VAL A 444 -8.42 4.22 3.59
N ILE A 445 -9.22 3.89 4.58
CA ILE A 445 -9.62 2.52 4.90
C ILE A 445 -11.07 2.32 4.44
N HIS A 446 -11.27 1.41 3.49
CA HIS A 446 -12.61 1.13 2.98
C HIS A 446 -13.52 0.54 4.06
N GLY A 447 -14.73 1.09 4.20
CA GLY A 447 -15.70 0.64 5.21
C GLY A 447 -15.48 1.20 6.62
N VAL A 448 -14.49 2.08 6.81
CA VAL A 448 -14.22 2.74 8.09
C VAL A 448 -14.54 4.23 7.98
N ARG A 449 -15.23 4.77 8.99
CA ARG A 449 -15.54 6.19 9.07
C ARG A 449 -14.40 6.92 9.79
N GLN A 450 -13.52 7.56 9.00
CA GLN A 450 -12.33 8.22 9.52
C GLN A 450 -12.58 9.71 9.77
N ILE A 451 -12.55 10.12 11.04
CA ILE A 451 -12.74 11.50 11.45
C ILE A 451 -11.38 12.20 11.46
N LYS A 452 -11.21 13.16 10.55
CA LYS A 452 -10.04 14.01 10.48
C LYS A 452 -10.16 15.14 11.50
N LEU A 453 -9.18 15.27 12.37
CA LEU A 453 -9.06 16.41 13.28
C LEU A 453 -8.60 17.68 12.57
N GLY A 454 -8.82 18.82 13.21
CA GLY A 454 -8.33 20.09 12.72
C GLY A 454 -8.71 21.26 13.64
N PRO A 455 -8.43 22.50 13.23
CA PRO A 455 -8.64 23.68 14.07
C PRO A 455 -10.07 23.85 14.58
N ARG A 456 -11.07 23.32 13.84
CA ARG A 456 -12.50 23.40 14.19
C ARG A 456 -13.05 22.18 14.94
N LEU A 457 -12.32 21.06 14.97
CA LEU A 457 -12.74 19.83 15.62
C LEU A 457 -11.56 19.27 16.42
N SER A 458 -11.59 19.50 17.73
CA SER A 458 -10.58 18.96 18.66
C SER A 458 -10.81 17.47 18.92
N LEU A 459 -9.75 16.79 19.37
CA LEU A 459 -9.78 15.38 19.77
C LEU A 459 -10.87 15.11 20.82
N ASP A 460 -10.96 15.94 21.85
CA ASP A 460 -11.99 15.83 22.89
C ASP A 460 -13.42 15.94 22.33
N ALA A 461 -13.64 16.89 21.42
CA ALA A 461 -14.95 17.09 20.80
C ALA A 461 -15.33 15.93 19.88
N ALA A 462 -14.36 15.40 19.12
CA ALA A 462 -14.54 14.24 18.25
C ALA A 462 -14.89 12.99 19.07
N LEU A 463 -14.10 12.68 20.10
CA LEU A 463 -14.31 11.50 20.94
C LEU A 463 -15.63 11.54 21.72
N ARG A 464 -16.05 12.71 22.22
CA ARG A 464 -17.38 12.86 22.86
C ARG A 464 -18.52 12.65 21.87
N SER A 465 -18.33 13.04 20.60
CA SER A 465 -19.33 12.86 19.56
C SER A 465 -19.42 11.41 19.10
N ILE A 466 -18.29 10.70 19.04
CA ILE A 466 -18.21 9.26 18.71
C ILE A 466 -19.15 8.42 19.58
N LEU A 467 -19.28 8.72 20.88
CA LEU A 467 -20.19 8.02 21.78
C LEU A 467 -21.67 8.09 21.35
N ARG A 468 -22.04 9.04 20.48
CA ARG A 468 -23.40 9.20 19.93
C ARG A 468 -23.54 8.65 18.51
N HIS A 469 -22.50 8.02 17.98
CA HIS A 469 -22.47 7.43 16.65
C HIS A 469 -22.56 5.90 16.67
N ASP A 470 -22.96 5.30 17.81
CA ASP A 470 -23.15 3.86 17.99
C ASP A 470 -21.97 2.99 17.50
N PRO A 471 -20.71 3.29 17.87
CA PRO A 471 -19.57 2.51 17.42
C PRO A 471 -19.53 1.12 18.04
N ASP A 472 -19.01 0.15 17.30
CA ASP A 472 -18.51 -1.11 17.85
C ASP A 472 -16.99 -1.00 18.12
N VAL A 473 -16.29 -0.33 17.20
CA VAL A 473 -14.83 -0.22 17.21
C VAL A 473 -14.41 1.23 17.06
N VAL A 474 -13.50 1.68 17.92
CA VAL A 474 -12.97 3.04 17.88
C VAL A 474 -11.45 3.00 17.79
N MET A 475 -10.85 3.76 16.88
CA MET A 475 -9.41 4.01 16.87
C MET A 475 -9.11 5.46 17.24
N VAL A 476 -8.26 5.66 18.24
CA VAL A 476 -7.75 6.96 18.66
C VAL A 476 -6.30 7.05 18.21
N GLY A 477 -5.97 8.03 17.35
CA GLY A 477 -4.65 8.08 16.72
C GLY A 477 -3.48 7.97 17.69
N GLU A 478 -3.43 8.82 18.73
CA GLU A 478 -2.38 8.81 19.75
C GLU A 478 -2.87 9.36 21.09
N MET A 479 -2.56 8.67 22.19
CA MET A 479 -2.83 9.16 23.56
C MET A 479 -1.65 10.00 24.06
N ARG A 480 -1.66 11.31 23.75
CA ARG A 480 -0.57 12.24 24.13
C ARG A 480 -0.70 12.78 25.54
N ASP A 481 -1.94 12.92 26.03
CA ASP A 481 -2.28 13.57 27.28
C ASP A 481 -3.33 12.78 28.07
N ARG A 482 -3.56 13.22 29.32
CA ARG A 482 -4.51 12.59 30.23
C ARG A 482 -5.96 12.62 29.70
N PRO A 483 -6.53 13.77 29.25
CA PRO A 483 -7.91 13.79 28.77
C PRO A 483 -8.19 12.79 27.64
N THR A 484 -7.27 12.70 26.68
CA THR A 484 -7.36 11.73 25.58
C THR A 484 -7.31 10.29 26.09
N ALA A 485 -6.34 9.98 26.96
CA ALA A 485 -6.18 8.65 27.51
C ALA A 485 -7.38 8.23 28.36
N GLU A 486 -7.93 9.15 29.16
CA GLU A 486 -9.11 8.90 30.00
C GLU A 486 -10.34 8.57 29.15
N LEU A 487 -10.55 9.29 28.05
CA LEU A 487 -11.68 9.06 27.16
C LEU A 487 -11.53 7.77 26.34
N ALA A 488 -10.32 7.46 25.86
CA ALA A 488 -10.03 6.18 25.18
C ALA A 488 -10.23 4.98 26.12
N ILE A 489 -9.78 5.08 27.38
CA ILE A 489 -9.95 4.03 28.39
C ILE A 489 -11.42 3.88 28.78
N LYS A 490 -12.16 5.00 28.86
CA LYS A 490 -13.60 4.97 29.09
C LYS A 490 -14.32 4.22 27.97
N LEU A 491 -14.03 4.51 26.70
CA LEU A 491 -14.59 3.78 25.55
C LEU A 491 -14.36 2.27 25.67
N ALA A 492 -13.11 1.87 25.97
CA ALA A 492 -12.73 0.48 26.15
C ALA A 492 -13.52 -0.22 27.29
N ASN A 493 -13.71 0.48 28.41
CA ASN A 493 -14.44 -0.04 29.57
C ASN A 493 -15.96 -0.02 29.40
N THR A 494 -16.49 0.81 28.49
CA THR A 494 -17.94 0.92 28.23
C THR A 494 -18.39 0.10 27.01
N GLY A 495 -17.71 -1.01 26.71
CA GLY A 495 -18.19 -1.97 25.73
C GLY A 495 -17.68 -1.79 24.29
N HIS A 496 -16.67 -0.93 24.05
CA HIS A 496 -16.12 -0.72 22.71
C HIS A 496 -14.75 -1.36 22.56
N LEU A 497 -14.46 -1.96 21.41
CA LEU A 497 -13.10 -2.35 21.08
C LEU A 497 -12.31 -1.11 20.64
N THR A 498 -11.31 -0.73 21.42
CA THR A 498 -10.58 0.53 21.24
C THR A 498 -9.13 0.27 20.83
N PHE A 499 -8.68 0.92 19.76
CA PHE A 499 -7.30 0.93 19.32
C PHE A 499 -6.66 2.27 19.65
N SER A 500 -5.41 2.27 20.07
CA SER A 500 -4.65 3.52 20.20
C SER A 500 -3.15 3.31 20.09
N THR A 501 -2.41 4.41 19.92
CA THR A 501 -0.95 4.41 20.00
C THR A 501 -0.40 5.14 21.23
N LEU A 502 0.81 4.74 21.63
CA LEU A 502 1.68 5.42 22.59
C LEU A 502 3.12 5.45 22.06
N HIS A 503 3.92 6.36 22.61
CA HIS A 503 5.36 6.44 22.34
C HIS A 503 6.16 5.95 23.55
N THR A 504 6.24 4.64 23.71
CA THR A 504 7.10 3.97 24.70
C THR A 504 8.07 3.01 24.03
N ASN A 505 9.19 2.73 24.70
CA ASN A 505 10.23 1.88 24.13
C ASN A 505 9.87 0.39 24.16
N ASP A 506 9.11 -0.03 25.18
CA ASP A 506 8.65 -1.39 25.43
C ASP A 506 7.18 -1.42 25.85
N ALA A 507 6.60 -2.62 25.89
CA ALA A 507 5.19 -2.85 26.18
C ALA A 507 4.81 -2.56 27.65
N PRO A 508 5.54 -3.03 28.68
CA PRO A 508 5.22 -2.69 30.08
C PRO A 508 5.22 -1.18 30.35
N SER A 509 6.13 -0.44 29.71
CA SER A 509 6.20 1.02 29.83
C SER A 509 4.94 1.75 29.39
N ALA A 510 4.10 1.14 28.52
CA ALA A 510 2.81 1.71 28.15
C ALA A 510 1.87 1.84 29.37
N VAL A 511 1.83 0.80 30.22
CA VAL A 511 1.06 0.80 31.47
C VAL A 511 1.59 1.87 32.42
N SER A 512 2.92 1.92 32.61
CA SER A 512 3.54 2.95 33.44
C SER A 512 3.31 4.36 32.91
N ARG A 513 3.24 4.55 31.59
CA ARG A 513 2.96 5.84 30.96
C ARG A 513 1.53 6.30 31.26
N LEU A 514 0.54 5.43 31.11
CA LEU A 514 -0.86 5.72 31.46
C LEU A 514 -1.01 6.05 32.95
N TYR A 515 -0.36 5.29 33.83
CA TYR A 515 -0.34 5.60 35.26
C TYR A 515 0.29 6.98 35.54
N LYS A 516 1.44 7.29 34.92
CA LYS A 516 2.09 8.60 35.06
C LYS A 516 1.28 9.77 34.48
N MET A 517 0.41 9.52 33.50
CA MET A 517 -0.56 10.51 33.02
C MET A 517 -1.68 10.80 34.04
N GLY A 518 -1.79 9.99 35.10
CA GLY A 518 -2.83 10.13 36.13
C GLY A 518 -4.10 9.34 35.83
N ILE A 519 -4.00 8.28 35.02
CA ILE A 519 -5.09 7.31 34.87
C ILE A 519 -5.09 6.36 36.07
N GLU A 520 -6.26 6.15 36.66
CA GLU A 520 -6.44 5.27 37.80
C GLU A 520 -6.05 3.81 37.47
N PRO A 521 -5.24 3.13 38.31
CA PRO A 521 -4.74 1.78 38.03
C PRO A 521 -5.82 0.75 37.71
N PHE A 522 -6.98 0.82 38.38
CA PHE A 522 -8.07 -0.13 38.14
C PHE A 522 -8.67 0.05 36.73
N LEU A 523 -8.79 1.29 36.23
CA LEU A 523 -9.28 1.55 34.87
C LEU A 523 -8.33 0.97 33.81
N ILE A 524 -7.02 1.06 34.05
CA ILE A 524 -6.00 0.49 33.17
C ILE A 524 -6.10 -1.04 33.16
N ALA A 525 -6.22 -1.65 34.34
CA ALA A 525 -6.26 -3.11 34.50
C ALA A 525 -7.48 -3.75 33.81
N TYR A 526 -8.64 -3.10 33.84
CA TYR A 526 -9.86 -3.61 33.18
C TYR A 526 -9.92 -3.31 31.68
N ALA A 527 -9.27 -2.22 31.23
CA ALA A 527 -9.39 -1.80 29.83
C ALA A 527 -8.48 -2.56 28.87
N ILE A 528 -7.25 -2.93 29.25
CA ILE A 528 -6.22 -3.35 28.29
C ILE A 528 -6.30 -4.84 27.97
N ASN A 529 -6.53 -5.16 26.68
CA ASN A 529 -6.48 -6.52 26.14
C ASN A 529 -5.07 -6.91 25.68
N LEU A 530 -4.36 -5.97 25.05
CA LEU A 530 -3.07 -6.23 24.43
C LEU A 530 -2.23 -4.94 24.33
N VAL A 531 -0.94 -5.05 24.62
CA VAL A 531 0.06 -4.03 24.31
C VAL A 531 1.12 -4.63 23.39
N VAL A 532 1.38 -3.97 22.27
CA VAL A 532 2.33 -4.41 21.24
C VAL A 532 3.43 -3.38 21.11
N ALA A 533 4.66 -3.74 21.48
CA ALA A 533 5.85 -2.93 21.16
C ALA A 533 6.41 -3.36 19.81
N GLN A 534 6.47 -2.44 18.84
CA GLN A 534 6.85 -2.74 17.47
C GLN A 534 8.12 -1.98 17.05
N ARG A 535 8.92 -2.63 16.19
CA ARG A 535 10.04 -2.05 15.43
C ARG A 535 10.03 -2.66 14.02
N LEU A 536 10.61 -1.94 13.06
CA LEU A 536 10.89 -2.45 11.72
C LEU A 536 12.38 -2.78 11.64
N ILE A 537 12.70 -3.91 11.01
CA ILE A 537 14.07 -4.32 10.69
C ILE A 537 14.25 -4.30 9.18
N ARG A 538 15.45 -3.91 8.72
CA ARG A 538 15.81 -4.01 7.31
C ARG A 538 15.89 -5.48 6.92
N LYS A 539 15.46 -5.80 5.70
CA LYS A 539 15.57 -7.14 5.14
C LYS A 539 17.00 -7.45 4.72
#